data_AF-A0A2K0SY50-F1
#
_entry.id   AF-A0A2K0SY50-F1
#
_cell.length_a   1.000
_cell.length_b   1.000
_cell.length_c   1.000
_cell.angle_alpha   90.00
_cell.angle_beta   90.00
_cell.angle_gamma   90.00
#
_symmetry.space_group_name_H-M   'P 1'
#
loop_
_entity.id
_entity.type
_entity.pdbx_description
1 polymer ?
#
loop_
_entity_poly.entity_id
_entity_poly.type
_entity_poly.pdbx_seq_one_letter_code
_entity_poly.pdbx_strand_id
1 'polypeptide(L)'
;MKGVNVIVHLASPSGFKLKDPELVMKITTSSIDSLMESAMKEPTVVAVVLMSSMGTMLDSTKEAPYQYTEEDWDLTAIEAAKKHGMSCLGGLVYRASKVGAERAFWSFKDCKPSFSMTAINPA
;
A
#
# COMPACT_ATOMS: atom_id res chain seq x y z
N MET A 1 -3.49 10.81 -16.96
CA MET A 1 -3.23 9.75 -17.98
C MET A 1 -4.19 9.96 -19.15
N LYS A 2 -3.93 9.42 -20.35
CA LYS A 2 -4.84 9.54 -21.52
C LYS A 2 -4.89 8.23 -22.30
N GLY A 3 -6.09 7.70 -22.58
CA GLY A 3 -6.32 6.56 -23.49
C GLY A 3 -5.75 5.22 -23.01
N VAL A 4 -5.81 4.96 -21.69
CA VAL A 4 -5.26 3.76 -21.07
C VAL A 4 -6.39 2.88 -20.56
N ASN A 5 -6.36 1.58 -20.87
CA ASN A 5 -7.37 0.65 -20.39
C ASN A 5 -7.03 0.02 -19.04
N VAL A 6 -5.77 -0.28 -18.78
CA VAL A 6 -5.34 -0.96 -17.56
C VAL A 6 -4.13 -0.25 -16.97
N ILE A 7 -4.15 -0.06 -15.65
CA ILE A 7 -3.05 0.53 -14.90
C ILE A 7 -2.47 -0.53 -13.98
N VAL A 8 -1.16 -0.76 -14.07
CA VAL A 8 -0.43 -1.63 -13.14
C VAL A 8 0.59 -0.78 -12.39
N HIS A 9 0.31 -0.51 -11.11
CA HIS A 9 1.16 0.32 -10.26
C HIS A 9 2.20 -0.53 -9.54
N LEU A 10 3.41 -0.59 -10.11
CA LEU A 10 4.57 -1.27 -9.55
C LEU A 10 5.48 -0.35 -8.74
N ALA A 11 5.32 0.96 -8.91
CA ALA A 11 6.15 1.95 -8.25
C ALA A 11 5.88 1.93 -6.74
N SER A 12 6.94 1.80 -5.97
CA SER A 12 6.91 1.91 -4.52
C SER A 12 8.25 2.54 -4.12
N PRO A 13 8.31 3.33 -3.04
CA PRO A 13 9.59 3.71 -2.44
C PRO A 13 10.30 2.45 -1.91
N SER A 14 10.90 1.70 -2.82
CA SER A 14 11.55 0.41 -2.56
C SER A 14 13.00 0.69 -2.21
N GLY A 15 13.27 0.79 -0.93
CA GLY A 15 14.63 0.80 -0.45
C GLY A 15 14.70 0.93 1.05
N PHE A 16 15.40 -0.01 1.70
CA PHE A 16 15.88 0.08 3.09
C PHE A 16 16.74 1.33 3.39
N LYS A 17 16.93 2.20 2.39
CA LYS A 17 17.69 3.45 2.46
C LYS A 17 16.86 4.63 2.99
N LEU A 18 15.53 4.59 2.87
CA LEU A 18 14.65 5.63 3.40
C LEU A 18 14.39 5.36 4.89
N LYS A 19 14.97 6.21 5.75
CA LYS A 19 14.91 6.07 7.21
C LYS A 19 13.81 6.88 7.87
N ASP A 20 13.23 7.84 7.16
CA ASP A 20 12.17 8.70 7.67
C ASP A 20 10.81 8.05 7.39
N PRO A 21 10.15 7.46 8.42
CA PRO A 21 8.89 6.76 8.20
C PRO A 21 7.75 7.73 7.88
N GLU A 22 7.78 8.97 8.38
CA GLU A 22 6.75 9.97 8.08
C GLU A 22 6.82 10.39 6.61
N LEU A 23 8.03 10.69 6.12
CA LEU A 23 8.25 10.99 4.72
C LEU A 23 7.84 9.82 3.80
N VAL A 24 8.23 8.59 4.16
CA VAL A 24 7.87 7.39 3.40
C VAL A 24 6.36 7.20 3.34
N MET A 25 5.68 7.34 4.48
CA MET A 25 4.22 7.25 4.55
C MET A 25 3.55 8.32 3.69
N LYS A 26 4.01 9.57 3.78
CA LYS A 26 3.48 10.67 2.97
C LYS A 26 3.65 10.42 1.48
N ILE A 27 4.85 10.02 1.04
CA ILE A 27 5.12 9.74 -0.38
C ILE A 27 4.22 8.61 -0.88
N THR A 28 4.11 7.53 -0.12
CA THR A 28 3.40 6.35 -0.59
C THR A 28 1.89 6.58 -0.66
N THR A 29 1.28 7.27 0.31
CA THR A 29 -0.17 7.57 0.26
C THR A 29 -0.47 8.60 -0.81
N SER A 30 0.31 9.69 -0.91
CA SER A 30 0.09 10.71 -1.95
C SER A 30 0.27 10.18 -3.37
N SER A 31 1.15 9.18 -3.57
CA SER A 31 1.30 8.48 -4.86
C SER A 31 0.01 7.73 -5.23
N ILE A 32 -0.59 7.02 -4.28
CA ILE A 32 -1.85 6.30 -4.49
C ILE A 32 -3.00 7.26 -4.72
N ASP A 33 -3.10 8.34 -3.93
CA ASP A 33 -4.15 9.36 -4.11
C ASP A 33 -4.09 9.94 -5.52
N SER A 34 -2.89 10.38 -5.95
CA SER A 34 -2.67 10.96 -7.28
C SER A 34 -2.99 9.97 -8.41
N LEU A 35 -2.60 8.70 -8.23
CA LEU A 35 -2.89 7.62 -9.18
C LEU A 35 -4.39 7.40 -9.34
N MET A 36 -5.10 7.21 -8.24
CA MET A 36 -6.52 6.88 -8.22
C MET A 36 -7.37 8.06 -8.70
N GLU A 37 -7.03 9.29 -8.30
CA GLU A 37 -7.67 10.50 -8.83
C GLU A 37 -7.49 10.63 -10.34
N SER A 38 -6.31 10.33 -10.87
CA SER A 38 -6.10 10.37 -12.32
C SER A 38 -6.78 9.20 -13.04
N ALA A 39 -6.89 8.02 -12.42
CA ALA A 39 -7.57 6.87 -13.00
C ALA A 39 -9.08 7.14 -13.11
N MET A 40 -9.70 7.72 -12.09
CA MET A 40 -11.14 8.05 -12.09
C MET A 40 -11.53 9.11 -13.13
N LYS A 41 -10.58 9.95 -13.56
CA LYS A 41 -10.79 10.96 -14.61
C LYS A 41 -10.63 10.40 -16.03
N GLU A 42 -10.12 9.17 -16.19
CA GLU A 42 -9.90 8.55 -17.49
C GLU A 42 -10.99 7.50 -17.76
N PRO A 43 -12.00 7.79 -18.60
CA PRO A 43 -13.14 6.91 -18.82
C PRO A 43 -12.79 5.57 -19.49
N THR A 44 -11.60 5.47 -20.12
CA THR A 44 -11.17 4.24 -20.77
C THR A 44 -10.58 3.20 -19.81
N VAL A 45 -10.27 3.58 -18.55
CA VAL A 45 -9.71 2.66 -17.55
C VAL A 45 -10.79 1.67 -17.10
N VAL A 46 -10.46 0.38 -17.16
CA VAL A 46 -11.32 -0.74 -16.73
C VAL A 46 -10.74 -1.52 -15.55
N ALA A 47 -9.43 -1.41 -15.29
CA ALA A 47 -8.78 -2.06 -14.17
C ALA A 47 -7.57 -1.28 -13.65
N VAL A 48 -7.41 -1.27 -12.32
CA VAL A 48 -6.22 -0.79 -11.62
C VAL A 48 -5.70 -1.90 -10.72
N VAL A 49 -4.44 -2.30 -10.94
CA VAL A 49 -3.73 -3.31 -10.18
C VAL A 49 -2.62 -2.66 -9.37
N LEU A 50 -2.61 -2.87 -8.06
CA LEU A 50 -1.55 -2.44 -7.15
C LEU A 50 -0.61 -3.60 -6.84
N MET A 51 0.70 -3.37 -6.99
CA MET A 51 1.72 -4.29 -6.46
C MET A 51 1.96 -4.03 -4.98
N SER A 52 1.22 -4.77 -4.15
CA SER A 52 1.37 -4.77 -2.70
C SER A 52 2.44 -5.77 -2.24
N SER A 53 2.27 -6.41 -1.08
CA SER A 53 3.20 -7.39 -0.50
C SER A 53 2.51 -8.18 0.61
N MET A 54 2.93 -9.42 0.89
CA MET A 54 2.56 -10.13 2.11
C MET A 54 2.95 -9.35 3.38
N GLY A 55 3.94 -8.46 3.29
CA GLY A 55 4.29 -7.55 4.37
C GLY A 55 3.15 -6.67 4.88
N THR A 56 2.02 -6.56 4.14
CA THR A 56 0.82 -5.87 4.64
C THR A 56 0.02 -6.67 5.65
N MET A 57 0.26 -7.99 5.74
CA MET A 57 -0.50 -8.92 6.58
C MET A 57 0.32 -9.50 7.74
N LEU A 58 1.66 -9.54 7.63
CA LEU A 58 2.59 -10.27 8.52
C LEU A 58 2.71 -9.70 9.94
N ASP A 59 1.61 -9.51 10.67
CA ASP A 59 1.59 -9.04 12.04
C ASP A 59 2.43 -9.95 12.96
N SER A 60 3.43 -9.36 13.64
CA SER A 60 4.36 -10.08 14.52
C SER A 60 3.74 -10.56 15.84
N THR A 61 2.53 -10.12 16.17
CA THR A 61 1.79 -10.59 17.35
C THR A 61 1.08 -11.93 17.10
N LYS A 62 1.01 -12.38 15.84
CA LYS A 62 0.39 -13.64 15.48
C LYS A 62 1.43 -14.76 15.47
N GLU A 63 1.31 -15.65 16.45
CA GLU A 63 2.22 -16.77 16.63
C GLU A 63 1.77 -18.00 15.84
N ALA A 64 2.73 -18.85 15.44
CA ALA A 64 2.43 -20.07 14.71
C ALA A 64 1.72 -21.11 15.59
N PRO A 65 0.76 -21.88 15.05
CA PRO A 65 0.26 -21.80 13.68
C PRO A 65 -0.83 -20.71 13.55
N TYR A 66 -0.58 -19.72 12.68
CA TYR A 66 -1.59 -18.76 12.26
C TYR A 66 -1.73 -18.79 10.74
N GLN A 67 -2.97 -18.77 10.25
CA GLN A 67 -3.29 -18.74 8.83
C GLN A 67 -3.75 -17.34 8.46
N TYR A 68 -2.94 -16.65 7.65
CA TYR A 68 -3.28 -15.32 7.17
C TYR A 68 -4.35 -15.36 6.08
N THR A 69 -5.19 -14.33 6.07
CA THR A 69 -6.30 -14.09 5.14
C THR A 69 -6.28 -12.64 4.67
N GLU A 70 -7.11 -12.29 3.69
CA GLU A 70 -7.27 -10.92 3.18
C GLU A 70 -7.84 -9.93 4.22
N GLU A 71 -8.33 -10.43 5.36
CA GLU A 71 -8.79 -9.60 6.47
C GLU A 71 -7.64 -9.13 7.37
N ASP A 72 -6.45 -9.71 7.24
CA ASP A 72 -5.30 -9.44 8.08
C ASP A 72 -4.56 -8.16 7.68
N TRP A 73 -4.15 -7.38 8.70
CA TRP A 73 -3.37 -6.16 8.52
C TRP A 73 -2.27 -6.06 9.57
N ASP A 74 -1.07 -5.76 9.11
CA ASP A 74 0.09 -5.47 9.97
C ASP A 74 0.05 -4.04 10.50
N LEU A 75 -0.88 -3.77 11.42
CA LEU A 75 -0.97 -2.47 12.09
C LEU A 75 0.24 -2.20 13.00
N THR A 76 0.90 -3.27 13.46
CA THR A 76 2.06 -3.17 14.34
C THR A 76 3.24 -2.48 13.66
N ALA A 77 3.44 -2.66 12.35
CA ALA A 77 4.47 -1.92 11.62
C ALA A 77 4.18 -0.42 11.55
N ILE A 78 2.92 -0.02 11.35
CA ILE A 78 2.53 1.40 11.37
C ILE A 78 2.80 2.01 12.75
N GLU A 79 2.40 1.31 13.81
CA GLU A 79 2.61 1.76 15.18
C GLU A 79 4.11 1.87 15.51
N ALA A 80 4.91 0.87 15.13
CA ALA A 80 6.35 0.87 15.32
C ALA A 80 7.03 2.02 14.55
N ALA A 81 6.64 2.24 13.30
CA ALA A 81 7.13 3.35 12.49
C ALA A 81 6.86 4.71 13.13
N LYS A 82 5.65 4.91 13.68
CA LYS A 82 5.28 6.14 14.41
C LYS A 82 6.05 6.28 15.73
N LYS A 83 6.15 5.19 16.50
CA LYS A 83 6.78 5.18 17.83
C LYS A 83 8.28 5.42 17.77
N HIS A 84 8.96 4.78 16.82
CA HIS A 84 10.42 4.81 16.73
C HIS A 84 10.93 5.87 15.75
N GLY A 85 10.10 6.39 14.84
CA GLY A 85 10.51 7.43 13.89
C GLY A 85 11.80 7.04 13.15
N MET A 86 12.77 7.95 13.13
CA MET A 86 14.07 7.75 12.47
C MET A 86 14.90 6.56 12.97
N SER A 87 14.60 6.02 14.15
CA SER A 87 15.27 4.82 14.70
C SER A 87 14.48 3.52 14.45
N CYS A 88 13.36 3.58 13.73
CA CYS A 88 12.61 2.40 13.33
C CYS A 88 13.44 1.51 12.40
N LEU A 89 13.28 0.19 12.55
CA LEU A 89 13.93 -0.77 11.66
C LEU A 89 13.39 -0.61 10.24
N GLY A 90 14.29 -0.57 9.24
CA GLY A 90 13.91 -0.33 7.84
C GLY A 90 12.88 -1.33 7.30
N GLY A 91 12.90 -2.59 7.78
CA GLY A 91 11.88 -3.58 7.43
C GLY A 91 10.48 -3.23 7.93
N LEU A 92 10.37 -2.64 9.13
CA LEU A 92 9.10 -2.15 9.67
C LEU A 92 8.64 -0.87 8.95
N VAL A 93 9.56 0.02 8.58
CA VAL A 93 9.24 1.19 7.74
C VAL A 93 8.69 0.77 6.38
N TYR A 94 9.31 -0.23 5.75
CA TYR A 94 8.82 -0.81 4.49
C TYR A 94 7.43 -1.44 4.65
N ARG A 95 7.22 -2.27 5.68
CA ARG A 95 5.92 -2.89 5.94
C ARG A 95 4.84 -1.84 6.21
N ALA A 96 5.14 -0.85 7.05
CA ALA A 96 4.24 0.28 7.31
C ALA A 96 3.87 1.02 6.01
N SER A 97 4.84 1.25 5.12
CA SER A 97 4.58 1.91 3.84
C SER A 97 3.68 1.08 2.93
N LYS A 98 3.89 -0.24 2.87
CA LYS A 98 3.03 -1.15 2.11
C LYS A 98 1.60 -1.19 2.68
N VAL A 99 1.45 -1.27 4.01
CA VAL A 99 0.14 -1.21 4.67
C VAL A 99 -0.55 0.13 4.37
N GLY A 100 0.18 1.24 4.49
CA GLY A 100 -0.33 2.58 4.19
C GLY A 100 -0.81 2.73 2.75
N ALA A 101 0.00 2.28 1.80
CA ALA A 101 -0.32 2.34 0.37
C ALA A 101 -1.55 1.50 0.02
N GLU A 102 -1.62 0.26 0.51
CA GLU A 102 -2.74 -0.63 0.18
C GLU A 102 -4.05 -0.18 0.85
N ARG A 103 -3.99 0.32 2.09
CA ARG A 103 -5.18 0.89 2.74
C ARG A 103 -5.66 2.16 2.04
N ALA A 104 -4.75 3.03 1.62
CA ALA A 104 -5.09 4.20 0.80
C ALA A 104 -5.70 3.78 -0.53
N PHE A 105 -5.21 2.70 -1.14
CA PHE A 105 -5.79 2.17 -2.37
C PHE A 105 -7.23 1.70 -2.15
N TRP A 106 -7.48 0.89 -1.12
CA TRP A 106 -8.82 0.37 -0.83
C TRP A 106 -9.83 1.42 -0.36
N SER A 107 -9.41 2.56 0.19
CA SER A 107 -10.33 3.63 0.59
C SER A 107 -11.08 4.24 -0.60
N PHE A 108 -10.50 4.21 -1.81
CA PHE A 108 -11.17 4.68 -3.03
C PHE A 108 -12.36 3.80 -3.45
N LYS A 109 -12.57 2.64 -2.83
CA LYS A 109 -13.78 1.84 -3.05
C LYS A 109 -15.06 2.65 -2.78
N ASP A 110 -15.02 3.54 -1.79
CA ASP A 110 -16.16 4.39 -1.41
C ASP A 110 -16.49 5.46 -2.47
N CYS A 111 -15.50 5.81 -3.31
CA CYS A 111 -15.69 6.68 -4.47
C CYS A 111 -16.39 5.96 -5.64
N LYS A 112 -16.65 4.65 -5.53
CA LYS A 112 -17.32 3.81 -6.55
C LYS A 112 -16.71 3.98 -7.95
N PRO A 113 -15.40 3.68 -8.12
CA PRO A 113 -14.75 3.81 -9.42
C PRO A 113 -15.44 2.92 -10.47
N SER A 114 -15.43 3.36 -11.72
CA SER A 114 -15.98 2.60 -12.86
C SER A 114 -15.12 1.40 -13.27
N PHE A 115 -13.93 1.26 -12.67
CA PHE A 115 -12.97 0.21 -12.94
C PHE A 115 -12.86 -0.76 -11.76
N SER A 116 -12.38 -1.97 -12.06
CA SER A 116 -12.01 -2.94 -11.04
C SER A 116 -10.72 -2.56 -10.31
N MET A 117 -10.63 -2.91 -9.03
CA MET A 117 -9.47 -2.67 -8.18
C MET A 117 -8.93 -4.00 -7.69
N THR A 118 -7.61 -4.20 -7.79
CA THR A 118 -6.95 -5.43 -7.34
C THR A 118 -5.61 -5.11 -6.68
N ALA A 119 -5.35 -5.69 -5.53
CA ALA A 119 -4.02 -5.74 -4.93
C ALA A 119 -3.44 -7.15 -5.10
N ILE A 120 -2.15 -7.23 -5.43
CA ILE A 120 -1.39 -8.48 -5.45
C ILE A 120 -0.37 -8.42 -4.31
N ASN A 121 -0.33 -9.46 -3.48
CA ASN A 121 0.49 -9.50 -2.26
C ASN A 121 1.53 -10.63 -2.32
N PRO A 122 2.67 -10.48 -3.02
CA PRO A 122 3.72 -11.49 -3.06
C PRO A 122 4.45 -11.65 -1.72
N ALA A 123 4.93 -12.87 -1.45
CA ALA A 123 5.79 -13.21 -0.31
C ALA A 123 7.20 -12.63 -0.45
#